data_AF-A0A5J9W1B2-F1
#
_entry.id   AF-A0A5J9W1B2-F1
#
_cell.length_a   1.000
_cell.length_b   1.000
_cell.length_c   1.000
_cell.angle_alpha   90.00
_cell.angle_beta   90.00
_cell.angle_gamma   90.00
#
_symmetry.space_group_name_H-M   'P 1'
#
loop_
_entity.id
_entity.type
_entity.pdbx_description
1 polymer ?
#
loop_
_entity_poly.entity_id
_entity_poly.type
_entity_poly.pdbx_seq_one_letter_code
_entity_poly.pdbx_strand_id
1 'polypeptide(L)' 'MVERMFKVAFWCVQEQPEARPPIGVVVKMLEGEMDIAPPVNPFHHLMAPRSFGDYAVDDDNDKWRGHSHGARRHLFGVS' A
#
# COMPACT_ATOMS: atom_id res chain seq x y z
N MET A 1 5.26 -6.57 22.85
CA MET A 1 4.86 -5.33 22.13
C MET A 1 4.88 -5.51 20.61
N VAL A 2 5.99 -5.97 20.02
CA VAL A 2 6.14 -6.11 18.55
C VAL A 2 5.04 -6.94 17.89
N GLU A 3 4.71 -8.10 18.46
CA GLU A 3 3.65 -8.99 17.97
C GLU A 3 2.27 -8.29 17.90
N ARG A 4 1.96 -7.45 18.90
CA ARG A 4 0.70 -6.70 18.97
C ARG A 4 0.60 -5.73 17.80
N MET A 5 1.68 -4.99 17.53
CA MET A 5 1.74 -4.05 16.40
C MET A 5 1.58 -4.76 15.06
N PHE A 6 2.22 -5.91 14.87
CA PHE A 6 2.05 -6.70 13.64
C PHE A 6 0.63 -7.22 13.47
N LYS A 7 -0.02 -7.70 14.54
CA LYS A 7 -1.43 -8.11 14.48
C LYS A 7 -2.34 -6.95 14.08
N VAL A 8 -2.15 -5.75 14.65
CA VAL A 8 -2.91 -4.55 14.24
C VAL A 8 -2.63 -4.19 12.78
N ALA A 9 -1.37 -4.18 12.36
CA ALA A 9 -1.00 -3.85 10.99
C ALA A 9 -1.69 -4.78 9.99
N PHE A 10 -1.69 -6.09 10.26
CA PHE A 10 -2.36 -7.07 9.43
C PHE A 10 -3.89 -6.92 9.39
N TRP A 11 -4.53 -6.45 10.45
CA TRP A 11 -5.95 -6.08 10.43
C TRP A 11 -6.23 -4.84 9.56
N CYS A 12 -5.31 -3.86 9.54
CA CYS A 12 -5.50 -2.61 8.80
C CYS A 12 -5.26 -2.77 7.29
N VAL A 13 -4.41 -3.69 6.86
CA VAL A 13 -4.06 -3.90 5.44
C VAL A 13 -4.93 -4.95 4.73
N GLN A 14 -6.04 -5.37 5.36
CA GLN A 14 -6.99 -6.28 4.73
C GLN A 14 -7.53 -5.69 3.43
N GLU A 15 -7.67 -6.56 2.41
CA GLU A 15 -8.17 -6.17 1.10
C GLU A 15 -9.61 -5.62 1.20
N GLN A 16 -10.49 -6.35 1.88
CA GLN A 16 -11.87 -5.96 2.11
C GLN A 16 -11.94 -4.83 3.15
N PRO A 17 -12.45 -3.63 2.80
CA PRO A 17 -12.56 -2.50 3.71
C PRO A 17 -13.39 -2.81 4.96
N GLU A 18 -14.42 -3.63 4.83
CA GLU A 18 -15.35 -4.00 5.90
C GLU A 18 -14.69 -4.91 6.94
N ALA A 19 -13.63 -5.63 6.56
CA ALA A 19 -12.83 -6.44 7.47
C ALA A 19 -11.85 -5.59 8.30
N ARG A 20 -11.63 -4.32 7.93
CA ARG A 20 -10.72 -3.43 8.66
C ARG A 20 -11.43 -2.91 9.90
N PRO A 21 -10.81 -2.98 11.09
CA PRO A 21 -11.38 -2.41 12.28
C PRO A 21 -11.43 -0.87 12.19
N PRO A 22 -12.44 -0.23 12.80
CA PRO A 22 -12.51 1.23 12.85
C PRO A 22 -11.35 1.80 13.68
N ILE A 23 -10.96 3.04 13.41
CA ILE A 23 -9.77 3.66 14.02
C ILE A 23 -9.81 3.67 15.56
N GLY A 24 -10.99 3.87 16.16
CA GLY A 24 -11.14 3.81 17.62
C GLY A 24 -10.88 2.41 18.20
N VAL A 25 -11.17 1.35 17.45
CA VAL A 25 -10.85 -0.04 17.83
C VAL A 25 -9.36 -0.29 17.65
N VAL A 26 -8.76 0.22 16.55
CA VAL A 26 -7.31 0.16 16.32
C VAL A 26 -6.53 0.80 17.47
N VAL A 27 -6.96 1.95 17.97
CA VAL A 27 -6.31 2.64 19.10
C VAL A 27 -6.37 1.79 20.37
N LYS A 28 -7.54 1.24 20.72
CA LYS A 28 -7.68 0.31 21.86
C LYS A 28 -6.81 -0.94 21.69
N MET A 29 -6.73 -1.46 20.46
CA MET A 29 -5.81 -2.53 20.08
C MET A 29 -4.34 -2.12 20.12
N LEU A 30 -3.97 -0.84 20.18
CA LEU A 30 -2.58 -0.42 20.38
C LEU A 30 -2.27 -0.18 21.85
N GLU A 31 -3.21 0.43 22.58
CA GLU A 31 -3.05 0.84 23.99
C GLU A 31 -3.03 -0.33 24.99
N GLY A 32 -3.54 -1.50 24.62
CA GLY A 32 -3.58 -2.66 25.50
C GLY A 32 -4.97 -2.98 26.04
N GLU A 33 -5.95 -2.13 25.74
CA GLU A 33 -7.30 -2.21 26.32
C GLU A 33 -8.15 -3.36 25.77
N MET A 34 -7.74 -3.93 24.64
CA MET A 34 -8.44 -5.03 23.99
C MET A 34 -7.45 -6.06 23.46
N ASP A 35 -7.85 -7.33 23.53
CA ASP A 35 -7.14 -8.45 22.91
C ASP A 35 -7.30 -8.44 21.39
N ILE A 36 -6.28 -9.00 20.72
CA ILE A 36 -6.21 -9.01 19.26
C ILE A 36 -6.21 -10.45 18.78
N ALA A 37 -7.32 -10.84 18.14
CA ALA A 37 -7.40 -12.10 17.43
C ALA A 37 -6.38 -12.15 16.27
N PRO A 38 -5.87 -13.34 15.91
CA PRO A 38 -5.01 -13.50 14.74
C PRO A 38 -5.73 -13.01 13.48
N PRO A 39 -5.13 -12.07 12.72
CA PRO A 39 -5.71 -11.59 11.47
C PRO A 39 -5.59 -12.66 10.38
N VAL A 40 -6.53 -12.64 9.44
CA VAL A 40 -6.45 -13.45 8.21
C VAL A 40 -5.26 -12.96 7.38
N ASN A 41 -4.55 -13.85 6.68
CA ASN A 41 -3.46 -13.45 5.80
C ASN A 41 -4.00 -12.48 4.71
N PRO A 42 -3.60 -11.20 4.70
CA PRO A 42 -4.16 -10.20 3.79
C PRO A 42 -3.73 -10.42 2.33
N PHE A 43 -2.76 -11.31 2.08
CA PHE A 43 -2.22 -11.61 0.75
C PHE A 43 -2.73 -12.94 0.18
N HIS A 44 -3.82 -13.48 0.73
CA HIS A 44 -4.37 -14.76 0.26
C HIS A 44 -4.72 -14.75 -1.24
N HIS A 45 -5.17 -13.59 -1.77
CA HIS A 45 -5.45 -13.39 -3.19
C HIS A 45 -4.19 -13.33 -4.07
N LEU A 46 -3.02 -13.01 -3.51
CA LEU A 46 -1.74 -13.03 -4.24
C LEU A 46 -1.15 -14.43 -4.35
N MET A 47 -1.48 -15.30 -3.39
CA MET A 47 -1.02 -16.69 -3.33
C MET A 47 -1.92 -17.65 -4.12
N ALA A 48 -3.13 -17.22 -4.49
CA ALA A 48 -3.92 -17.92 -5.49
C ALA A 48 -3.11 -17.94 -6.79
N PRO A 49 -2.97 -19.09 -7.48
CA PRO A 49 -2.33 -19.11 -8.78
C PRO A 49 -3.14 -18.18 -9.68
N ARG A 50 -2.58 -17.00 -9.97
CA ARG A 50 -3.03 -16.19 -11.09
C ARG A 50 -2.94 -17.13 -12.28
N SER A 51 -4.07 -17.43 -12.90
CA SER A 51 -4.09 -18.01 -14.24
C SER A 51 -3.06 -17.24 -15.06
N PHE A 52 -1.98 -17.92 -15.43
CA PHE A 52 -0.73 -17.35 -15.89
C PHE A 52 -0.96 -16.83 -17.33
N GLY A 53 -1.54 -15.65 -17.45
CA GLY A 53 -1.85 -15.02 -18.73
C GLY A 53 -2.60 -13.72 -18.47
N ASP A 54 -2.26 -12.67 -19.21
CA ASP A 54 -2.98 -11.38 -19.30
C ASP A 54 -2.44 -10.19 -18.48
N TYR A 55 -1.17 -10.20 -18.07
CA TYR A 55 -0.43 -8.94 -17.90
C TYR A 55 0.65 -8.88 -18.97
N ALA A 56 0.30 -8.31 -20.12
CA ALA A 56 1.33 -7.73 -20.97
C ALA A 56 2.05 -6.68 -20.12
N VAL A 57 3.34 -6.88 -19.89
CA VAL A 57 4.19 -5.85 -19.29
C VAL A 57 4.36 -4.78 -20.36
N ASP A 58 3.59 -3.70 -20.28
CA ASP A 58 3.82 -2.52 -21.08
C ASP A 58 5.15 -1.87 -20.58
N ASP A 59 6.19 -1.96 -21.41
CA ASP A 59 7.51 -1.37 -21.13
C ASP A 59 7.44 0.16 -21.28
N ASP A 60 6.95 0.86 -20.25
CA ASP A 60 6.88 2.34 -20.16
C ASP A 60 8.27 3.02 -19.96
N ASN A 61 9.37 2.35 -20.36
CA ASN A 61 10.74 2.80 -20.09
C ASN A 61 11.23 3.91 -21.05
N ASP A 62 10.51 4.15 -22.15
CA ASP A 62 10.92 5.12 -23.17
C ASP A 62 10.52 6.57 -22.83
N LYS A 63 9.49 6.74 -21.99
CA LYS A 63 8.82 8.03 -21.77
C LYS A 63 9.69 9.08 -21.05
N TRP A 64 10.67 8.63 -20.26
CA TRP A 64 11.54 9.52 -19.50
C TRP A 64 12.77 10.00 -20.28
N ARG A 65 13.14 9.35 -21.40
CA ARG A 65 14.37 9.67 -22.14
C ARG A 65 14.21 10.85 -23.12
N GLY A 66 12.97 11.24 -23.45
CA GLY A 66 12.66 12.26 -24.47
C GLY A 66 12.65 13.72 -24.01
N HIS A 67 12.66 14.02 -22.71
CA HIS A 67 12.49 15.40 -22.22
C HIS A 67 13.80 16.24 -22.16
N SER A 68 14.89 15.78 -22.76
CA SER A 68 16.18 16.49 -22.68
C SER A 68 16.50 17.42 -23.86
N HIS A 69 15.60 17.62 -24.83
CA HIS A 69 15.92 18.47 -25.99
C HIS A 69 14.90 19.59 -26.21
N GLY A 70 15.12 20.70 -25.50
CA GLY A 70 14.76 22.03 -25.98
C GLY A 70 13.70 22.78 -25.17
N ALA A 71 14.11 23.49 -24.12
CA ALA A 71 13.34 24.63 -23.63
C ALA A 71 14.27 25.74 -23.12
N ARG A 72 14.09 26.90 -23.72
CA ARG A 72 14.90 28.11 -23.59
C ARG A 72 14.78 28.70 -22.19
N ARG A 73 15.93 29.05 -21.62
CA ARG A 73 16.11 30.05 -20.57
C ARG A 73 15.18 31.26 -20.78
N HIS A 74 14.20 31.42 -19.91
CA HIS A 74 13.56 32.70 -19.63
C HIS A 74 13.41 32.84 -18.11
N LEU A 75 14.06 33.87 -17.60
CA LEU A 75 14.07 34.35 -16.23
C LEU A 75 12.64 34.77 -15.81
N PHE A 76 12.15 34.22 -14.70
CA PHE A 76 11.23 34.86 -13.74
C PHE A 76 11.57 34.18 -12.40
N GLY A 77 12.31 34.81 -11.49
CA GLY A 77 11.85 35.91 -10.63
C GLY A 77 11.34 35.30 -9.32
N VAL A 78 12.24 35.04 -8.36
CA VAL A 78 11.88 34.57 -7.01
C VAL A 78 11.99 35.76 -6.04
N SER A 79 10.94 35.94 -5.24
CA SER A 79 10.90 36.82 -4.06
C SER A 79 11.90 36.41 -2.98
#